data_AF-A0A200R9Q2-F1
#
_entry.id   AF-A0A200R9Q2-F1
#
_cell.length_a   1.000
_cell.length_b   1.000
_cell.length_c   1.000
_cell.angle_alpha   90.00
_cell.angle_beta   90.00
_cell.angle_gamma   90.00
#
_symmetry.space_group_name_H-M   'P 1'
#
loop_
_entity.id
_entity.type
_entity.pdbx_description
1 polymer ?
#
loop_
_entity_poly.entity_id
_entity_poly.type
_entity_poly.pdbx_seq_one_letter_code
_entity_poly.pdbx_strand_id
1 'polypeptide(L)'
;MCENQVNFVPPTSPVTNHVVLRFINANSHPREPMGSLSGCSYSYMVVFQYGSIVMFNIVDREVTRYLKIIERHASGLLPQMTKDEYEVREKPNLRMLMQGGLDFIMLQRLNIDGIRTIGSVLGQSVALNYYVCQVDGVVAEFTESIRGVEKFITFIRRKKKLYQLVGKANSNLADVRKLGLFERSEIAWKEDVKNSQMWEYLQDKFELTQRFAAKYRLHSN
;
A
#
# COMPACT_ATOMS: atom_id res chain seq x y z
N MET A 1 6.96 13.08 24.46
CA MET A 1 6.15 11.93 24.93
C MET A 1 5.65 11.19 23.71
N CYS A 2 5.85 9.88 23.61
CA CYS A 2 5.46 9.10 22.44
C CYS A 2 3.94 8.87 22.43
N GLU A 3 3.21 9.85 21.90
CA GLU A 3 1.78 9.75 21.60
C GLU A 3 1.57 8.46 20.77
N ASN A 4 0.73 7.52 21.25
CA ASN A 4 0.45 6.20 20.65
C ASN A 4 1.42 5.03 20.93
N GLN A 5 2.40 5.16 21.84
CA GLN A 5 3.27 4.02 22.20
C GLN A 5 2.48 2.78 22.68
N VAL A 6 1.34 3.01 23.35
CA VAL A 6 0.43 1.94 23.82
C VAL A 6 -0.26 1.16 22.69
N ASN A 7 -0.35 1.75 21.50
CA ASN A 7 -0.99 1.12 20.33
C ASN A 7 0.02 0.37 19.45
N PHE A 8 1.31 0.47 19.74
CA PHE A 8 2.36 -0.12 18.91
C PHE A 8 2.38 -1.66 19.04
N VAL A 9 2.36 -2.35 17.90
CA VAL A 9 2.56 -3.79 17.84
C VAL A 9 4.04 -4.07 17.53
N PRO A 10 4.78 -4.75 18.43
CA PRO A 10 6.21 -5.00 18.24
C PRO A 10 6.52 -5.68 16.91
N PRO A 11 7.56 -5.22 16.19
CA PRO A 11 7.97 -5.86 14.95
C PRO A 11 8.45 -7.27 15.24
N THR A 12 8.27 -8.17 14.28
CA THR A 12 8.75 -9.56 14.38
C THR A 12 10.22 -9.73 13.97
N SER A 13 10.87 -8.64 13.54
CA SER A 13 12.25 -8.59 13.08
C SER A 13 12.83 -7.17 13.21
N PRO A 14 14.15 -7.04 13.40
CA PRO A 14 14.83 -5.74 13.40
C PRO A 14 14.78 -5.02 12.04
N VAL A 15 14.60 -5.73 10.92
CA VAL A 15 14.53 -5.14 9.58
C VAL A 15 13.07 -5.10 9.14
N THR A 16 12.36 -4.04 9.54
CA THR A 16 10.97 -3.81 9.10
C THR A 16 10.82 -2.44 8.46
N ASN A 17 10.18 -2.41 7.30
CA ASN A 17 9.86 -1.18 6.56
C ASN A 17 8.46 -0.64 6.89
N HIS A 18 7.83 -1.13 7.95
CA HIS A 18 6.48 -0.77 8.33
C HIS A 18 6.28 -0.78 9.85
N VAL A 19 5.30 0.01 10.30
CA VAL A 19 4.83 0.06 11.69
C VAL A 19 3.38 -0.40 11.72
N VAL A 20 3.04 -1.23 12.71
CA VAL A 20 1.66 -1.66 12.94
C VAL A 20 1.14 -1.03 14.23
N LEU A 21 0.01 -0.33 14.12
CA LEU A 21 -0.76 0.20 15.24
C LEU A 21 -2.03 -0.63 15.41
N ARG A 22 -2.36 -0.95 16.65
CA ARG A 22 -3.57 -1.67 17.06
C ARG A 22 -4.38 -0.79 18.00
N PHE A 23 -5.63 -0.55 17.65
CA PHE A 23 -6.57 0.26 18.42
C PHE A 23 -7.71 -0.63 18.93
N ILE A 24 -8.18 -0.39 20.15
CA ILE A 24 -9.38 -1.06 20.67
C ILE A 24 -10.59 -0.39 20.03
N ASN A 25 -11.44 -1.18 19.38
CA ASN A 25 -12.66 -0.68 18.79
C ASN A 25 -13.72 -0.52 19.89
N ALA A 26 -14.00 0.72 20.29
CA ALA A 26 -15.05 1.03 21.28
C ALA A 26 -16.47 0.83 20.71
N ASN A 27 -16.62 0.65 19.39
CA ASN A 27 -17.91 0.54 18.71
C ASN A 27 -18.48 -0.89 18.67
N SER A 28 -18.07 -1.81 19.55
CA SER A 28 -18.84 -3.04 19.78
C SER A 28 -20.14 -2.72 20.55
N HIS A 29 -21.01 -1.91 19.95
CA HIS A 29 -22.37 -1.72 20.42
C HIS A 29 -23.25 -2.88 19.90
N PRO A 30 -24.03 -3.55 20.77
CA PRO A 30 -24.80 -4.75 20.42
C PRO A 30 -26.15 -4.44 19.74
N ARG A 31 -26.24 -3.41 18.89
CA ARG A 31 -27.52 -2.99 18.27
C ARG A 31 -27.36 -2.48 16.85
N GLU A 32 -27.12 -3.39 15.90
CA GLU A 32 -27.63 -3.25 14.53
C GLU A 32 -28.12 -4.62 14.04
N PRO A 33 -29.42 -4.79 13.71
CA PRO A 33 -29.94 -6.04 13.20
C PRO A 33 -29.79 -6.08 11.68
N MET A 34 -28.63 -6.52 11.18
CA MET A 34 -28.41 -7.30 9.95
C MET A 34 -26.94 -7.19 9.53
N GLY A 35 -26.20 -8.29 9.65
CA GLY A 35 -24.95 -8.50 8.90
C GLY A 35 -23.65 -7.93 9.47
N SER A 36 -23.58 -7.57 10.76
CA SER A 36 -22.33 -7.10 11.38
C SER A 36 -21.32 -8.24 11.56
N LEU A 37 -20.15 -8.06 10.95
CA LEU A 37 -19.02 -8.99 10.91
C LEU A 37 -18.55 -9.34 12.33
N SER A 38 -18.45 -10.64 12.59
CA SER A 38 -17.99 -11.16 13.88
C SER A 38 -16.55 -10.73 14.18
N GLY A 39 -16.28 -10.27 15.40
CA GLY A 39 -15.21 -10.89 16.20
C GLY A 39 -13.84 -10.23 16.35
N CYS A 40 -13.56 -9.06 15.78
CA CYS A 40 -12.30 -8.35 16.10
C CYS A 40 -12.56 -7.07 16.92
N SER A 41 -12.31 -7.14 18.23
CA SER A 41 -12.31 -5.98 19.16
C SER A 41 -11.24 -4.94 18.84
N TYR A 42 -10.51 -5.12 17.74
CA TYR A 42 -9.37 -4.31 17.36
C TYR A 42 -9.48 -3.84 15.92
N SER A 43 -9.02 -2.61 15.71
CA SER A 43 -8.76 -2.02 14.41
C SER A 43 -7.25 -1.92 14.23
N TYR A 44 -6.76 -2.07 13.00
CA TYR A 44 -5.33 -2.04 12.73
C TYR A 44 -5.00 -0.99 11.68
N MET A 45 -3.82 -0.42 11.81
CA MET A 45 -3.25 0.50 10.84
C MET A 45 -1.80 0.11 10.59
N VAL A 46 -1.47 -0.15 9.33
CA VAL A 46 -0.11 -0.50 8.89
C VAL A 46 0.43 0.68 8.09
N VAL A 47 1.53 1.26 8.55
CA VAL A 47 2.16 2.44 7.95
C VAL A 47 3.50 2.03 7.38
N PHE A 48 3.68 2.23 6.08
CA PHE A 48 4.90 1.87 5.36
C PHE A 48 5.82 3.07 5.18
N GLN A 49 7.14 2.85 5.26
CA GLN A 49 8.15 3.90 5.09
C GLN A 49 8.08 4.58 3.71
N TYR A 50 7.58 3.89 2.70
CA TYR A 50 7.40 4.40 1.35
C TYR A 50 6.10 5.20 1.13
N GLY A 51 5.35 5.49 2.21
CA GLY A 51 4.21 6.42 2.19
C GLY A 51 2.82 5.79 2.07
N SER A 52 2.73 4.46 1.94
CA SER A 52 1.43 3.76 1.97
C SER A 52 0.91 3.56 3.38
N ILE A 53 -0.41 3.57 3.50
CA ILE A 53 -1.15 3.29 4.73
C ILE A 53 -2.24 2.28 4.42
N VAL A 54 -2.31 1.20 5.20
CA VAL A 54 -3.39 0.20 5.10
C VAL A 54 -4.15 0.15 6.42
N MET A 55 -5.46 0.32 6.34
CA MET A 55 -6.37 0.32 7.50
C MET A 55 -7.26 -0.91 7.48
N PHE A 56 -7.38 -1.59 8.61
CA PHE A 56 -8.24 -2.76 8.80
C PHE A 56 -9.29 -2.47 9.85
N ASN A 57 -10.55 -2.79 9.53
CA ASN A 57 -11.68 -2.66 10.46
C ASN A 57 -11.82 -1.23 11.02
N ILE A 58 -11.57 -0.22 10.18
CA ILE A 58 -11.77 1.20 10.48
C ILE A 58 -12.94 1.67 9.63
N VAL A 59 -13.95 2.26 10.26
CA VAL A 59 -15.10 2.84 9.55
C VAL A 59 -14.68 4.14 8.84
N ASP A 60 -15.25 4.43 7.66
CA ASP A 60 -14.84 5.57 6.83
C ASP A 60 -14.83 6.91 7.59
N ARG A 61 -15.82 7.13 8.46
CA ARG A 61 -15.91 8.35 9.30
C ARG A 61 -14.72 8.53 10.27
N GLU A 62 -14.03 7.46 10.62
CA GLU A 62 -12.85 7.48 11.51
C GLU A 62 -11.52 7.55 10.74
N VAL A 63 -11.50 7.27 9.44
CA VAL A 63 -10.27 7.26 8.62
C VAL A 63 -9.52 8.58 8.74
N THR A 64 -10.22 9.72 8.60
CA THR A 64 -9.61 11.06 8.73
C THR A 64 -8.97 11.27 10.10
N ARG A 65 -9.55 10.72 11.17
CA ARG A 65 -8.98 10.82 12.52
C ARG A 65 -7.66 10.05 12.62
N TYR A 66 -7.58 8.85 12.06
CA TYR A 66 -6.35 8.06 12.06
C TYR A 66 -5.28 8.65 11.14
N LEU A 67 -5.66 9.21 9.99
CA LEU A 67 -4.71 9.90 9.09
C LEU A 67 -4.04 11.09 9.77
N LYS A 68 -4.78 11.87 10.58
CA LYS A 68 -4.20 12.98 11.36
C LYS A 68 -3.09 12.56 12.32
N ILE A 69 -3.07 11.31 12.78
CA ILE A 69 -1.97 10.78 13.60
C ILE A 69 -0.69 10.75 12.75
N ILE A 70 -0.80 10.29 11.50
CA ILE A 70 0.34 10.17 10.60
C ILE A 70 0.79 11.52 10.06
N GLU A 71 -0.14 12.42 9.72
CA GLU A 71 0.19 13.77 9.24
C GLU A 71 1.08 14.54 10.22
N ARG A 72 0.93 14.31 11.53
CA ARG A 72 1.76 14.94 12.57
C ARG A 72 3.18 14.38 12.64
N HIS A 73 3.40 13.17 12.14
CA HIS A 73 4.66 12.44 12.28
C HIS A 73 5.36 12.17 10.93
N ALA A 74 4.67 12.35 9.81
CA ALA A 74 5.18 12.15 8.47
C ALA A 74 5.70 13.47 7.89
N SER A 75 6.80 13.36 7.14
CA SER A 75 7.33 14.44 6.31
C SER A 75 7.00 14.18 4.85
N GLY A 76 6.58 15.20 4.10
CA GLY A 76 6.30 15.08 2.67
C GLY A 76 4.92 14.51 2.35
N LEU A 77 3.86 15.21 2.78
CA LEU A 77 2.49 14.87 2.42
C LEU A 77 2.32 14.92 0.90
N LEU A 78 1.71 13.87 0.33
CA LEU A 78 1.42 13.83 -1.09
C LEU A 78 0.21 14.72 -1.40
N PRO A 79 0.24 15.51 -2.49
CA PRO A 79 -0.87 16.40 -2.85
C PRO A 79 -2.13 15.63 -3.26
N GLN A 80 -2.00 14.35 -3.62
CA GLN A 80 -3.11 13.48 -3.99
C GLN A 80 -2.92 12.11 -3.32
N MET A 81 -3.98 11.62 -2.66
CA MET A 81 -4.02 10.29 -2.05
C MET A 81 -4.78 9.32 -2.98
N THR A 82 -4.17 8.18 -3.27
CA THR A 82 -4.83 7.05 -3.94
C THR A 82 -5.46 6.15 -2.87
N LYS A 83 -6.76 5.85 -2.99
CA LYS A 83 -7.50 4.93 -2.10
C LYS A 83 -7.94 3.71 -2.89
N ASP A 84 -7.55 2.53 -2.41
CA ASP A 84 -8.05 1.23 -2.88
C ASP A 84 -8.72 0.50 -1.70
N GLU A 85 -9.79 -0.24 -1.96
CA GLU A 85 -10.53 -1.03 -0.97
C GLU A 85 -10.47 -2.52 -1.33
N TYR A 86 -10.28 -3.36 -0.31
CA TYR A 86 -10.21 -4.80 -0.48
C TYR A 86 -10.77 -5.51 0.75
N GLU A 87 -11.67 -6.47 0.55
CA GLU A 87 -12.37 -7.08 1.67
C GLU A 87 -11.63 -8.33 2.21
N VAL A 88 -11.53 -8.41 3.53
CA VAL A 88 -10.97 -9.59 4.23
C VAL A 88 -12.06 -10.19 5.09
N ARG A 89 -12.48 -11.42 4.76
CA ARG A 89 -13.58 -12.14 5.43
C ARG A 89 -13.04 -13.27 6.29
N GLU A 90 -13.51 -13.38 7.53
CA GLU A 90 -13.27 -14.55 8.38
C GLU A 90 -14.38 -15.59 8.21
N LYS A 91 -14.00 -16.84 7.98
CA LYS A 91 -14.89 -18.01 7.95
C LYS A 91 -14.23 -19.16 8.70
N PRO A 92 -14.53 -19.36 9.99
CA PRO A 92 -13.86 -20.37 10.82
C PRO A 92 -13.93 -21.78 10.25
N ASN A 93 -15.02 -22.12 9.57
CA ASN A 93 -15.26 -23.43 8.96
C ASN A 93 -14.76 -23.54 7.51
N LEU A 94 -13.82 -22.70 7.09
CA LEU A 94 -13.22 -22.77 5.75
C LEU A 94 -12.37 -24.05 5.64
N ARG A 95 -12.68 -24.91 4.65
CA ARG A 95 -11.97 -26.18 4.44
C ARG A 95 -10.51 -25.98 4.02
N MET A 96 -10.21 -24.89 3.33
CA MET A 96 -8.87 -24.52 2.88
C MET A 96 -8.27 -23.44 3.79
N LEU A 97 -6.95 -23.26 3.73
CA LEU A 97 -6.25 -22.22 4.50
C LEU A 97 -6.69 -20.79 4.10
N MET A 98 -6.98 -20.59 2.81
CA MET A 98 -7.52 -19.37 2.25
C MET A 98 -8.42 -19.67 1.05
N GLN A 99 -9.29 -18.73 0.69
CA GLN A 99 -10.05 -18.76 -0.56
C GLN A 99 -10.14 -17.36 -1.15
N GLY A 100 -9.67 -17.21 -2.39
CA GLY A 100 -9.74 -15.96 -3.15
C GLY A 100 -11.11 -15.73 -3.80
N GLY A 101 -11.60 -14.49 -3.74
CA GLY A 101 -12.77 -13.99 -4.49
C GLY A 101 -12.37 -12.92 -5.51
N LEU A 102 -13.34 -12.19 -6.07
CA LEU A 102 -13.08 -11.10 -7.02
C LEU A 102 -12.50 -9.87 -6.31
N ASP A 103 -13.13 -9.46 -5.20
CA ASP A 103 -12.85 -8.25 -4.42
C ASP A 103 -12.57 -8.57 -2.93
N PHE A 104 -12.50 -9.85 -2.59
CA PHE A 104 -12.24 -10.31 -1.23
C PHE A 104 -11.24 -11.47 -1.16
N ILE A 105 -10.65 -11.64 0.02
CA ILE A 105 -10.00 -12.89 0.44
C ILE A 105 -10.70 -13.42 1.69
N MET A 106 -10.93 -14.72 1.73
CA MET A 106 -11.53 -15.41 2.87
C MET A 106 -10.48 -16.24 3.59
N LEU A 107 -10.44 -16.11 4.92
CA LEU A 107 -9.49 -16.79 5.80
C LEU A 107 -10.24 -17.48 6.95
N GLN A 108 -9.65 -18.50 7.56
CA GLN A 108 -10.22 -19.06 8.80
C GLN A 108 -10.24 -18.04 9.93
N ARG A 109 -9.12 -17.34 10.11
CA ARG A 109 -8.93 -16.26 11.09
C ARG A 109 -7.79 -15.34 10.64
N LEU A 110 -7.98 -14.04 10.82
CA LEU A 110 -7.02 -12.99 10.56
C LEU A 110 -6.23 -12.69 11.84
N ASN A 111 -4.96 -13.08 11.85
CA ASN A 111 -4.01 -12.76 12.91
C ASN A 111 -3.12 -11.57 12.50
N ILE A 112 -2.28 -11.09 13.42
CA ILE A 112 -1.34 -9.98 13.17
C ILE A 112 -0.42 -10.27 11.98
N ASP A 113 0.00 -11.52 11.82
CA ASP A 113 0.84 -11.95 10.71
C ASP A 113 0.12 -11.88 9.36
N GLY A 114 -1.17 -12.21 9.35
CA GLY A 114 -2.05 -11.98 8.21
C GLY A 114 -2.26 -10.48 7.92
N ILE A 115 -2.46 -9.66 8.95
CA ILE A 115 -2.55 -8.19 8.82
C ILE A 115 -1.30 -7.62 8.13
N ARG A 116 -0.10 -8.04 8.56
CA ARG A 116 1.16 -7.61 7.95
C ARG A 116 1.32 -8.12 6.53
N THR A 117 0.96 -9.37 6.27
CA THR A 117 1.10 -9.98 4.94
C THR A 117 0.17 -9.33 3.92
N ILE A 118 -1.13 -9.23 4.24
CA ILE A 118 -2.11 -8.55 3.39
C ILE A 118 -1.76 -7.07 3.25
N GLY A 119 -1.44 -6.42 4.38
CA GLY A 119 -1.07 -5.00 4.41
C GLY A 119 0.13 -4.71 3.52
N SER A 120 1.14 -5.58 3.49
CA SER A 120 2.31 -5.41 2.62
C SER A 120 1.92 -5.42 1.14
N VAL A 121 1.09 -6.36 0.71
CA VAL A 121 0.70 -6.48 -0.70
C VAL A 121 -0.18 -5.30 -1.13
N LEU A 122 -1.15 -4.91 -0.29
CA LEU A 122 -2.01 -3.75 -0.57
C LEU A 122 -1.22 -2.44 -0.55
N GLY A 123 -0.34 -2.26 0.44
CA GLY A 123 0.54 -1.09 0.53
C GLY A 123 1.42 -0.94 -0.72
N GLN A 124 1.96 -2.06 -1.22
CA GLN A 124 2.74 -2.12 -2.45
C GLN A 124 1.90 -1.76 -3.68
N SER A 125 0.68 -2.31 -3.79
CA SER A 125 -0.23 -2.01 -4.91
C SER A 125 -0.53 -0.51 -5.01
N VAL A 126 -0.91 0.12 -3.90
CA VAL A 126 -1.24 1.56 -3.86
C VAL A 126 -0.01 2.41 -4.16
N ALA A 127 1.15 2.08 -3.58
CA ALA A 127 2.39 2.78 -3.87
C ALA A 127 2.77 2.71 -5.35
N LEU A 128 2.70 1.52 -5.95
CA LEU A 128 2.98 1.33 -7.37
C LEU A 128 2.02 2.14 -8.24
N ASN A 129 0.72 2.11 -7.92
CA ASN A 129 -0.27 2.89 -8.66
C ASN A 129 0.10 4.39 -8.62
N TYR A 130 0.47 4.91 -7.44
CA TYR A 130 0.95 6.27 -7.30
C TYR A 130 2.18 6.57 -8.18
N TYR A 131 3.19 5.70 -8.20
CA TYR A 131 4.38 5.92 -9.04
C TYR A 131 4.09 5.81 -10.54
N VAL A 132 3.18 4.93 -10.96
CA VAL A 132 2.73 4.84 -12.36
C VAL A 132 2.01 6.12 -12.75
N CYS A 133 1.05 6.59 -11.95
CA CYS A 133 0.34 7.85 -12.20
C CYS A 133 1.28 9.07 -12.23
N GLN A 134 2.34 9.09 -11.41
CA GLN A 134 3.33 10.17 -11.50
C GLN A 134 4.11 10.14 -12.82
N VAL A 135 4.43 8.96 -13.35
CA VAL A 135 5.10 8.85 -14.67
C VAL A 135 4.13 9.25 -15.78
N ASP A 136 2.89 8.76 -15.75
CA ASP A 136 1.88 9.07 -16.76
C ASP A 136 1.50 10.56 -16.76
N GLY A 137 1.40 11.19 -15.58
CA GLY A 137 1.20 12.63 -15.46
C GLY A 137 2.32 13.44 -16.08
N VAL A 138 3.58 13.03 -15.89
CA VAL A 138 4.75 13.66 -16.53
C VAL A 138 4.70 13.50 -18.06
N VAL A 139 4.25 12.34 -18.56
CA VAL A 139 4.09 12.07 -20.00
C VAL A 139 2.92 12.85 -20.60
N ALA A 140 1.82 13.01 -19.86
CA ALA A 140 0.64 13.77 -20.29
C ALA A 140 0.93 15.28 -20.37
N GLU A 141 1.52 15.87 -19.33
CA GLU A 141 2.00 17.27 -19.35
C GLU A 141 2.94 17.52 -20.54
N PHE A 142 3.77 16.53 -20.88
CA PHE A 142 4.67 16.61 -22.02
C PHE A 142 3.94 16.53 -23.36
N THR A 143 2.99 15.59 -23.51
CA THR A 143 2.22 15.41 -24.75
C THR A 143 1.38 16.64 -25.07
N GLU A 144 0.77 17.26 -24.06
CA GLU A 144 0.07 18.53 -24.21
C GLU A 144 1.02 19.67 -24.60
N SER A 145 2.23 19.68 -24.03
CA SER A 145 3.25 20.69 -24.33
C SER A 145 3.93 20.52 -25.71
N ILE A 146 3.88 19.35 -26.34
CA ILE A 146 4.38 19.10 -27.72
C ILE A 146 3.39 19.60 -28.78
N ARG A 147 2.10 19.70 -28.44
CA ARG A 147 1.04 20.10 -29.39
C ARG A 147 1.18 21.55 -29.88
N GLY A 148 2.01 22.37 -29.23
CA GLY A 148 2.37 23.73 -29.65
C GLY A 148 3.77 23.82 -30.24
N VAL A 149 3.87 23.89 -31.57
CA VAL A 149 5.14 24.08 -32.29
C VAL A 149 5.75 25.44 -31.92
N GLU A 150 6.86 25.43 -31.17
CA GLU A 150 7.66 26.64 -30.90
C GLU A 150 9.16 26.39 -31.07
N LYS A 151 9.85 27.46 -31.51
CA LYS A 151 11.24 27.54 -31.98
C LYS A 151 12.24 26.73 -31.14
N PHE A 152 13.32 26.27 -31.80
CA PHE A 152 14.39 25.37 -31.32
C PHE A 152 14.93 25.66 -29.90
N ILE A 153 15.00 26.92 -29.47
CA ILE A 153 15.46 27.32 -28.13
C ILE A 153 14.46 26.90 -27.04
N THR A 154 13.16 27.06 -27.30
CA THR A 154 12.09 26.61 -26.40
C THR A 154 12.05 25.09 -26.33
N PHE A 155 12.28 24.41 -27.46
CA PHE A 155 12.41 22.96 -27.54
C PHE A 155 13.58 22.41 -26.70
N ILE A 156 14.78 23.01 -26.76
CA ILE A 156 15.93 22.59 -25.91
C ILE A 156 15.63 22.79 -24.42
N ARG A 157 15.01 23.91 -24.04
CA ARG A 157 14.63 24.17 -22.64
C ARG A 157 13.60 23.16 -22.12
N ARG A 158 12.61 22.82 -22.96
CA ARG A 158 11.59 21.79 -22.69
C ARG A 158 12.21 20.40 -22.56
N LYS A 159 13.17 20.03 -23.44
CA LYS A 159 13.91 18.76 -23.37
C LYS A 159 14.76 18.66 -22.09
N LYS A 160 15.44 19.74 -21.68
CA LYS A 160 16.19 19.77 -20.40
C LYS A 160 15.26 19.60 -19.19
N LYS A 161 14.10 20.27 -19.20
CA LYS A 161 13.09 20.13 -18.14
C LYS A 161 12.51 18.71 -18.10
N LEU A 162 12.32 18.05 -19.25
CA LEU A 162 11.91 16.65 -19.35
C LEU A 162 12.91 15.71 -18.68
N TYR A 163 14.21 15.80 -19.03
CA TYR A 163 15.23 14.97 -18.38
C TYR A 163 15.33 15.21 -16.87
N GLN A 164 15.09 16.45 -16.42
CA GLN A 164 15.04 16.76 -15.00
C GLN A 164 13.83 16.13 -14.30
N LEU A 165 12.65 16.16 -14.92
CA LEU A 165 11.43 15.56 -14.36
C LEU A 165 11.51 14.02 -14.35
N VAL A 166 11.93 13.42 -15.46
CA VAL A 166 12.18 11.97 -15.55
C VAL A 166 13.28 11.56 -14.59
N GLY A 167 14.36 12.34 -14.49
CA GLY A 167 15.44 12.12 -13.53
C GLY A 167 14.94 12.18 -12.08
N LYS A 168 14.12 13.17 -11.74
CA LYS A 168 13.52 13.30 -10.40
C LYS A 168 12.58 12.14 -10.07
N ALA A 169 11.71 11.75 -11.00
CA ALA A 169 10.82 10.60 -10.83
C ALA A 169 11.62 9.30 -10.64
N ASN A 170 12.71 9.12 -11.40
CA ASN A 170 13.56 7.95 -11.30
C ASN A 170 14.38 7.92 -10.00
N SER A 171 14.91 9.06 -9.54
CA SER A 171 15.58 9.19 -8.25
C SER A 171 14.63 8.89 -7.08
N ASN A 172 13.42 9.45 -7.09
CA ASN A 172 12.41 9.17 -6.06
C ASN A 172 12.10 7.67 -6.00
N LEU A 173 11.93 7.03 -7.15
CA LEU A 173 11.62 5.61 -7.24
C LEU A 173 12.81 4.71 -6.83
N ALA A 174 14.04 5.17 -7.07
CA ALA A 174 15.24 4.52 -6.57
C ALA A 174 15.37 4.63 -5.05
N ASP A 175 15.01 5.77 -4.46
CA ASP A 175 15.01 5.94 -3.01
C ASP A 175 13.91 5.12 -2.34
N VAL A 176 12.73 5.04 -2.95
CA VAL A 176 11.63 4.19 -2.48
C VAL A 176 11.97 2.70 -2.55
N ARG A 177 12.77 2.29 -3.54
CA ARG A 177 13.32 0.93 -3.60
C ARG A 177 14.19 0.62 -2.38
N LYS A 178 14.99 1.57 -1.89
CA LYS A 178 15.80 1.40 -0.67
C LYS A 178 14.94 1.27 0.59
N LEU A 179 13.70 1.75 0.57
CA LEU A 179 12.73 1.61 1.65
C LEU A 179 11.98 0.25 1.63
N GLY A 180 12.46 -0.71 0.83
CA GLY A 180 11.90 -2.06 0.78
C GLY A 180 10.55 -2.17 0.07
N LEU A 181 10.18 -1.21 -0.79
CA LEU A 181 8.92 -1.30 -1.57
C LEU A 181 8.80 -2.63 -2.33
N PHE A 182 9.93 -3.19 -2.78
CA PHE A 182 9.97 -4.41 -3.59
C PHE A 182 10.28 -5.67 -2.79
N GLU A 183 10.34 -5.58 -1.47
CA GLU A 183 10.66 -6.72 -0.61
C GLU A 183 9.40 -7.51 -0.26
N ARG A 184 9.52 -8.84 -0.31
CA ARG A 184 8.48 -9.74 0.21
C ARG A 184 8.44 -9.62 1.73
N SER A 185 7.23 -9.59 2.29
CA SER A 185 7.03 -9.58 3.74
C SER A 185 7.78 -10.73 4.41
N GLU A 186 8.63 -10.45 5.39
CA GLU A 186 9.36 -11.50 6.15
C GLU A 186 8.45 -12.55 6.78
N ILE A 187 7.22 -12.18 7.12
CA ILE A 187 6.25 -13.14 7.67
C ILE A 187 5.76 -14.11 6.61
N ALA A 188 5.68 -13.65 5.35
CA ALA A 188 5.43 -14.53 4.22
C ALA A 188 6.68 -15.34 3.82
N TRP A 189 7.88 -14.98 4.31
CA TRP A 189 9.11 -15.77 4.14
C TRP A 189 9.24 -16.89 5.17
N LYS A 190 8.68 -16.73 6.37
CA LYS A 190 8.63 -17.81 7.36
C LYS A 190 7.87 -18.99 6.77
N GLU A 191 8.25 -20.21 7.16
CA GLU A 191 7.66 -21.50 6.72
C GLU A 191 6.14 -21.67 7.02
N ASP A 192 5.43 -20.59 7.38
CA ASP A 192 3.97 -20.56 7.44
C ASP A 192 3.38 -20.61 6.04
N VAL A 193 3.04 -21.83 5.63
CA VAL A 193 2.39 -22.16 4.35
C VAL A 193 1.19 -21.26 4.08
N LYS A 194 0.41 -20.87 5.09
CA LYS A 194 -0.78 -20.02 4.90
C LYS A 194 -0.40 -18.60 4.46
N ASN A 195 0.55 -17.97 5.14
CA ASN A 195 0.94 -16.59 4.81
C ASN A 195 1.70 -16.53 3.49
N SER A 196 2.51 -17.56 3.20
CA SER A 196 3.17 -17.72 1.91
C SER A 196 2.16 -17.81 0.76
N GLN A 197 1.21 -18.75 0.85
CA GLN A 197 0.15 -18.92 -0.17
C GLN A 197 -0.69 -17.66 -0.35
N MET A 198 -1.05 -16.99 0.75
CA MET A 198 -1.80 -15.74 0.70
C MET A 198 -1.02 -14.63 0.02
N TRP A 199 0.28 -14.50 0.31
CA TRP A 199 1.14 -13.51 -0.33
C TRP A 199 1.24 -13.75 -1.83
N GLU A 200 1.47 -14.98 -2.27
CA GLU A 200 1.57 -15.34 -3.70
C GLU A 200 0.26 -15.06 -4.43
N TYR A 201 -0.88 -15.48 -3.87
CA TYR A 201 -2.20 -15.22 -4.44
C TYR A 201 -2.49 -13.72 -4.60
N LEU A 202 -2.25 -12.91 -3.55
CA LEU A 202 -2.50 -11.48 -3.63
C LEU A 202 -1.51 -10.77 -4.55
N GLN A 203 -0.25 -11.21 -4.59
CA GLN A 203 0.77 -10.65 -5.47
C GLN A 203 0.38 -10.84 -6.95
N ASP A 204 -0.09 -12.03 -7.31
CA ASP A 204 -0.59 -12.33 -8.65
C ASP A 204 -1.86 -11.52 -8.97
N LYS A 205 -2.81 -11.48 -8.03
CA LYS A 205 -4.08 -10.76 -8.18
C LYS A 205 -3.90 -9.27 -8.43
N PHE A 206 -2.98 -8.62 -7.71
CA PHE A 206 -2.64 -7.21 -7.94
C PHE A 206 -1.59 -7.01 -9.04
N GLU A 207 -1.25 -8.09 -9.75
CA GLU A 207 -0.31 -8.15 -10.86
C GLU A 207 1.04 -7.52 -10.50
N LEU A 208 1.43 -7.57 -9.23
CA LEU A 208 2.60 -6.84 -8.75
C LEU A 208 3.84 -7.26 -9.53
N THR A 209 4.00 -8.56 -9.80
CA THR A 209 5.11 -9.09 -10.61
C THR A 209 5.13 -8.53 -12.03
N GLN A 210 3.98 -8.38 -12.68
CA GLN A 210 3.92 -7.79 -14.02
C GLN A 210 4.16 -6.29 -13.99
N ARG A 211 3.62 -5.58 -12.99
CA ARG A 211 3.88 -4.15 -12.77
C ARG A 211 5.34 -3.88 -12.41
N PHE A 212 5.99 -4.84 -11.74
CA PHE A 212 7.43 -4.86 -11.51
C PHE A 212 8.19 -5.10 -12.83
N ALA A 213 7.75 -6.06 -13.65
CA ALA A 213 8.40 -6.48 -14.89
C ALA A 213 8.27 -5.47 -16.05
N ALA A 214 7.09 -4.87 -16.23
CA ALA A 214 6.77 -3.92 -17.30
C ALA A 214 7.71 -2.72 -17.31
N LYS A 215 8.27 -2.38 -16.15
CA LYS A 215 9.25 -1.31 -15.99
C LYS A 215 10.66 -1.67 -16.52
N TYR A 216 11.05 -2.94 -16.54
CA TYR A 216 12.36 -3.37 -17.08
C TYR A 216 12.42 -3.33 -18.62
N ARG A 217 11.27 -3.35 -19.31
CA ARG A 217 11.20 -3.24 -20.77
C ARG A 217 11.33 -1.80 -21.30
N LEU A 218 11.13 -0.80 -20.45
CA LEU A 218 11.34 0.61 -20.81
C LEU A 218 12.82 1.04 -20.71
N HIS A 219 13.73 0.15 -20.31
CA HIS A 219 15.16 0.42 -20.14
C HIS A 219 16.05 -0.36 -21.13
N SER A 220 15.45 -1.09 -22.08
CA SER A 220 16.18 -1.95 -23.03
C SER A 220 15.94 -1.62 -24.52
N ASN A 221 15.40 -0.44 -24.83
CA ASN A 221 15.37 0.12 -26.19
C ASN A 221 15.91 1.55 -26.20
#